data_AF-A0A238TCN9-F1
#
_entry.id   AF-A0A238TCN9-F1
#
_cell.length_a   1.000
_cell.length_b   1.000
_cell.length_c   1.000
_cell.angle_alpha   90.00
_cell.angle_beta   90.00
_cell.angle_gamma   90.00
#
_symmetry.space_group_name_H-M   'P 1'
#
loop_
_entity.id
_entity.type
_entity.pdbx_description
1 polymer ?
#
loop_
_entity_poly.entity_id
_entity_poly.type
_entity_poly.pdbx_seq_one_letter_code
_entity_poly.pdbx_strand_id
1 'polypeptide(L)' 'MVGDAATLMFYVNQHKGHKLSVNVPADLPKEHYAFLAGKGNTALQQKLNAGLAAVRADGNYARLYQKWFNSAKI' A
#
# COMPACT_ATOMS: atom_id res chain seq x y z
N MET A 1 10.82 2.97 -17.06
CA MET A 1 10.32 3.99 -16.11
C MET A 1 10.73 3.56 -14.72
N VAL A 2 11.09 4.51 -13.85
CA VAL A 2 11.30 4.27 -12.41
C VAL A 2 10.18 4.99 -11.66
N GLY A 3 9.60 4.34 -10.66
CA GLY A 3 8.49 4.88 -9.89
C GLY A 3 8.10 3.96 -8.74
N ASP A 4 7.10 4.38 -7.97
CA ASP A 4 6.56 3.65 -6.83
C ASP A 4 5.98 2.28 -7.23
N ALA A 5 6.34 1.24 -6.50
CA ALA A 5 5.99 -0.14 -6.84
C ALA A 5 4.47 -0.37 -6.84
N ALA A 6 3.74 0.13 -5.84
CA ALA A 6 2.30 -0.08 -5.73
C ALA A 6 1.55 0.53 -6.93
N THR A 7 1.97 1.73 -7.35
CA THR A 7 1.39 2.43 -8.49
C THR A 7 1.68 1.71 -9.81
N LEU A 8 2.94 1.30 -10.03
CA LEU A 8 3.33 0.58 -11.25
C LEU A 8 2.66 -0.79 -11.34
N MET A 9 2.56 -1.51 -10.22
CA MET A 9 1.89 -2.81 -10.16
C MET A 9 0.39 -2.68 -10.45
N PHE A 10 -0.27 -1.65 -9.91
CA PHE A 10 -1.66 -1.35 -10.24
C PHE A 10 -1.84 -1.11 -11.75
N TYR A 11 -0.96 -0.30 -12.35
CA TYR A 11 -1.00 -0.02 -13.78
C TYR A 11 -0.84 -1.30 -14.62
N VAL A 12 0.17 -2.13 -14.34
CA VAL A 12 0.35 -3.40 -15.06
C VAL A 12 -0.87 -4.31 -14.93
N ASN A 13 -1.49 -4.36 -13.74
CA ASN A 13 -2.71 -5.15 -13.53
C ASN A 13 -3.93 -4.63 -14.31
N GLN A 14 -4.05 -3.32 -14.51
CA GLN A 14 -5.14 -2.72 -15.31
C GLN A 14 -4.92 -2.88 -16.82
N HIS A 15 -3.68 -3.15 -17.25
CA HIS A 15 -3.25 -3.16 -18.65
C HIS A 15 -2.67 -4.51 -19.10
N LYS A 16 -3.29 -5.64 -18.68
CA LYS A 16 -2.81 -7.01 -18.96
C LYS A 16 -2.64 -7.37 -20.44
N GLY A 17 -3.27 -6.62 -21.35
CA GLY A 17 -3.11 -6.80 -22.80
C GLY A 17 -1.73 -6.36 -23.33
N HIS A 18 -0.93 -5.68 -22.50
CA HIS A 18 0.41 -5.23 -22.83
C HIS A 18 1.46 -6.11 -22.14
N LYS A 19 2.62 -6.29 -22.78
CA LYS A 19 3.75 -7.06 -22.23
C LYS A 19 4.55 -6.22 -21.22
N LEU A 20 3.90 -5.83 -20.13
CA LEU A 20 4.50 -5.02 -19.06
C LEU A 20 4.80 -5.87 -17.82
N SER A 21 5.92 -5.60 -17.17
CA SER A 21 6.34 -6.23 -15.91
C SER A 21 6.99 -5.19 -15.01
N VAL A 22 6.80 -5.34 -13.68
CA VAL A 22 7.48 -4.52 -12.67
C VAL A 22 8.57 -5.38 -12.03
N ASN A 23 9.79 -4.86 -12.00
CA ASN A 23 10.89 -5.48 -11.27
C ASN A 23 11.17 -4.65 -10.02
N VAL A 24 11.08 -5.26 -8.84
CA VAL A 24 11.44 -4.63 -7.56
C VAL A 24 12.73 -5.28 -7.07
N PRO A 25 13.89 -4.59 -7.17
CA PRO A 25 15.15 -5.06 -6.62
C PRO A 25 15.03 -5.51 -5.15
N ALA A 26 15.63 -6.66 -4.81
CA ALA A 26 15.52 -7.25 -3.48
C ALA A 26 16.26 -6.46 -2.40
N ASP A 27 17.23 -5.64 -2.79
CA ASP A 27 18.04 -4.76 -1.94
C ASP A 27 17.38 -3.40 -1.68
N LEU A 28 16.23 -3.11 -2.29
CA LEU A 28 15.47 -1.90 -1.98
C LEU A 28 14.93 -1.96 -0.55
N PRO A 29 15.14 -0.90 0.26
CA PRO A 29 14.53 -0.79 1.57
C PRO A 29 13.01 -0.90 1.47
N LYS A 30 12.39 -1.61 2.42
CA LYS A 30 10.92 -1.66 2.50
C LYS A 30 10.38 -0.28 2.81
N GLU A 31 9.53 0.22 1.93
CA GLU A 31 8.83 1.48 2.14
C GLU A 31 7.54 1.25 2.93
N HIS A 32 7.24 2.17 3.85
CA HIS A 32 6.04 2.15 4.65
C HIS A 32 5.28 3.46 4.45
N TYR A 33 4.00 3.37 4.07
CA TYR A 33 3.12 4.53 4.05
C TYR A 33 2.63 4.87 5.45
N ALA A 34 2.57 6.16 5.75
CA ALA A 34 2.16 6.67 7.05
C ALA A 34 1.18 7.85 6.90
N PHE A 35 0.35 8.04 7.93
CA PHE A 35 -0.41 9.26 8.10
C PHE A 35 0.38 10.22 8.98
N LEU A 36 0.56 11.45 8.51
CA LEU A 36 1.22 12.50 9.29
C LEU A 36 0.18 13.23 10.15
N ALA A 37 0.54 13.48 11.41
CA ALA A 37 -0.21 14.32 12.32
C ALA A 37 0.67 15.48 12.79
N GLY A 38 0.04 16.59 13.20
CA GLY A 38 0.78 17.73 13.77
C GLY A 38 1.62 17.30 14.97
N LYS A 39 2.83 17.87 15.09
CA LYS A 39 3.76 17.55 16.19
C LYS A 39 3.08 17.77 17.55
N GLY A 40 3.17 16.78 18.43
CA GLY A 40 2.56 16.81 19.77
C GLY A 40 1.06 16.52 19.80
N ASN A 41 0.40 16.30 18.67
CA ASN A 41 -1.02 15.92 18.62
C ASN A 41 -1.21 14.42 18.88
N THR A 42 -0.88 14.01 20.11
CA THR A 42 -0.95 12.61 20.54
C THR A 42 -2.38 12.08 20.50
N ALA A 43 -3.39 12.92 20.78
CA ALA A 43 -4.78 12.52 20.74
C ALA A 43 -5.22 12.08 19.33
N LEU A 44 -4.84 12.82 18.28
CA LEU A 44 -5.13 12.43 16.91
C LEU A 44 -4.32 11.21 16.50
N GLN A 45 -3.03 11.17 16.85
CA GLN A 45 -2.16 10.03 16.55
C GLN A 45 -2.73 8.72 17.13
N GLN A 46 -3.17 8.73 18.39
CA GLN A 46 -3.77 7.57 19.04
C GLN A 46 -5.06 7.13 18.35
N LYS A 47 -5.95 8.08 17.99
CA LYS A 47 -7.19 7.78 17.26
C LYS A 47 -6.91 7.15 15.90
N LEU A 48 -5.96 7.69 15.13
CA LEU A 48 -5.55 7.13 13.84
C LEU A 48 -5.01 5.70 13.99
N ASN A 49 -4.08 5.50 14.93
CA ASN A 49 -3.49 4.18 15.17
C ASN A 49 -4.54 3.15 15.62
N ALA A 50 -5.46 3.53 16.51
CA ALA A 50 -6.53 2.65 16.96
C ALA A 50 -7.48 2.28 15.80
N GLY A 51 -7.86 3.26 14.97
CA GLY A 51 -8.70 3.00 13.79
C GLY A 51 -8.02 2.09 12.76
N LEU A 52 -6.74 2.32 12.47
CA LEU A 52 -5.97 1.46 11.57
C LEU A 52 -5.82 0.03 12.12
N ALA A 53 -5.65 -0.13 13.43
CA ALA A 53 -5.62 -1.44 14.06
C ALA A 53 -6.98 -2.16 13.93
N ALA A 54 -8.09 -1.45 14.16
CA ALA A 54 -9.44 -2.00 14.02
C ALA A 54 -9.72 -2.48 12.59
N VAL A 55 -9.42 -1.65 11.57
CA VAL A 55 -9.60 -1.98 10.15
C VAL A 55 -8.70 -3.13 9.68
N ARG A 56 -7.57 -3.37 10.36
CA ARG A 56 -6.73 -4.54 10.10
C ARG A 56 -7.31 -5.80 10.76
N ALA A 57 -7.78 -5.68 12.01
CA ALA A 57 -8.33 -6.80 12.77
C ALA A 57 -9.66 -7.31 12.20
N ASP A 58 -10.50 -6.43 11.66
CA ASP A 58 -11.81 -6.79 11.09
C ASP A 58 -11.75 -7.33 9.65
N GLY A 59 -10.56 -7.37 9.04
CA GLY A 59 -10.33 -7.86 7.67
C GLY A 59 -10.67 -6.87 6.56
N ASN A 60 -11.19 -5.66 6.86
CA ASN A 60 -11.46 -4.65 5.83
C ASN A 60 -10.19 -4.21 5.11
N TYR A 61 -9.07 -4.10 5.82
CA TYR A 61 -7.78 -3.82 5.20
C TYR A 61 -7.41 -4.89 4.16
N ALA A 62 -7.53 -6.17 4.51
CA ALA A 62 -7.22 -7.27 3.60
C ALA A 62 -8.12 -7.23 2.35
N ARG A 63 -9.42 -6.95 2.52
CA ARG A 63 -10.36 -6.80 1.40
C ARG A 63 -10.00 -5.62 0.48
N LEU A 64 -9.65 -4.47 1.05
CA LEU A 64 -9.22 -3.30 0.27
C LEU A 64 -7.90 -3.59 -0.46
N TYR A 65 -6.94 -4.19 0.23
CA TYR A 65 -5.67 -4.59 -0.37
C TYR A 65 -5.89 -5.57 -1.52
N GLN A 66 -6.81 -6.53 -1.35
CA GLN A 66 -7.16 -7.47 -2.41
C GLN A 66 -7.76 -6.80 -3.63
N LYS A 67 -8.70 -5.88 -3.41
CA LYS A 67 -9.37 -5.13 -4.48
C LYS A 67 -8.39 -4.32 -5.33
N TRP A 68 -7.40 -3.70 -4.70
CA TRP A 68 -6.52 -2.74 -5.37
C TRP A 68 -5.16 -3.30 -5.78
N PHE A 69 -4.61 -4.30 -5.07
CA PHE A 69 -3.20 -4.69 -5.23
C PHE A 69 -2.94 -6.20 -5.42
N ASN A 70 -3.81 -7.11 -4.94
CA ASN A 70 -3.56 -8.57 -4.95
C ASN A 70 -3.65 -9.27 -6.32
N SER A 71 -3.75 -8.50 -7.41
CA SER A 71 -3.79 -9.07 -8.77
C SER A 71 -2.46 -8.93 -9.52
N ALA A 72 -1.49 -8.19 -8.95
CA ALA A 72 -0.14 -8.10 -9.46
C ALA A 72 0.76 -8.96 -8.55
N LYS A 73 1.18 -10.14 -9.02
CA LYS A 73 2.31 -10.84 -8.39
C LYS A 73 3.55 -9.97 -8.55
N ILE A 74 4.31 -9.80 -7.46
CA ILE A 74 5.71 -9.39 -7.51
C ILE A 74 6.50 -10.56 -8.11
#